data_AF-C5M076-F1
#
_entry.id   AF-C5M076-F1
#
_cell.length_a   1.000
_cell.length_b   1.000
_cell.length_c   1.000
_cell.angle_alpha   90.00
_cell.angle_beta   90.00
_cell.angle_gamma   90.00
#
_symmetry.space_group_name_H-M   'P 1'
#
loop_
_entity.id
_entity.type
_entity.pdbx_description
1 polymer ?
#
loop_
_entity_poly.entity_id
_entity_poly.type
_entity_poly.pdbx_seq_one_letter_code
_entity_poly.pdbx_strand_id
1 'polypeptide(L)'
;MPSIDDSLIVHVGQCGIQVGGAMWSKLAPLHGMLYYDEEPPTPRAILVDTEPKPMRTMRCEARSRQGLFFRDQLCIADTTARGRGGSWAMGYVDNDPEFLEQIEDTLRREIEYNDRSLDVVIVHSLAGGTGGGLGSRVMEMAREQLGSHGLLTALSISINEVLALQRIEEVCDFGIFVENSSFKASSVEELNSRIAAAILDTLQSRSGLGLDDFQ
;
A
#
# COMPACT_ATOMS: atom_id res chain seq x y z
N MET A 1 17.37 9.83 9.22
CA MET A 1 16.00 9.70 8.65
C MET A 1 15.69 8.22 8.60
N PRO A 2 14.44 7.80 8.81
CA PRO A 2 14.07 6.40 8.69
C PRO A 2 14.45 5.92 7.28
N SER A 3 15.08 4.76 7.16
CA SER A 3 15.25 4.14 5.85
C SER A 3 13.92 3.49 5.46
N ILE A 4 13.70 3.26 4.15
CA ILE A 4 12.54 2.51 3.67
C ILE A 4 12.41 1.15 4.39
N ASP A 5 13.52 0.62 4.90
CA ASP A 5 13.59 -0.66 5.59
C ASP A 5 12.80 -0.70 6.91
N ASP A 6 12.47 0.45 7.50
CA ASP A 6 11.61 0.55 8.70
C ASP A 6 10.15 0.95 8.36
N SER A 7 9.77 0.93 7.07
CA SER A 7 8.44 1.37 6.63
C SER A 7 7.37 0.26 6.69
N LEU A 8 6.17 0.61 7.14
CA LEU A 8 4.97 -0.22 7.01
C LEU A 8 4.27 0.10 5.69
N ILE A 9 4.06 -0.90 4.82
CA ILE A 9 3.44 -0.67 3.50
C ILE A 9 1.98 -1.17 3.51
N VAL A 10 1.03 -0.28 3.30
CA VAL A 10 -0.41 -0.59 3.25
C VAL A 10 -0.88 -0.56 1.79
N HIS A 11 -1.37 -1.67 1.27
CA HIS A 11 -1.89 -1.78 -0.10
C HIS A 11 -3.40 -1.77 -0.06
N VAL A 12 -4.04 -0.75 -0.64
CA VAL A 12 -5.49 -0.56 -0.60
C VAL A 12 -6.11 -0.71 -1.99
N GLY A 13 -7.11 -1.60 -2.07
CA GLY A 13 -7.87 -1.90 -3.27
C GLY A 13 -7.07 -2.67 -4.33
N GLN A 14 -7.79 -3.13 -5.36
CA GLN A 14 -7.21 -3.98 -6.39
C GLN A 14 -5.96 -3.38 -7.05
N CYS A 15 -5.97 -2.08 -7.36
CA CYS A 15 -4.82 -1.41 -7.98
C CYS A 15 -3.60 -1.39 -7.05
N GLY A 16 -3.79 -0.99 -5.78
CA GLY A 16 -2.73 -0.96 -4.79
C GLY A 16 -2.12 -2.35 -4.57
N ILE A 17 -2.97 -3.38 -4.42
CA ILE A 17 -2.55 -4.77 -4.22
C ILE A 17 -1.78 -5.32 -5.44
N GLN A 18 -2.22 -5.02 -6.66
CA GLN A 18 -1.55 -5.48 -7.88
C GLN A 18 -0.17 -4.82 -8.08
N VAL A 19 -0.07 -3.50 -7.85
CA VAL A 19 1.22 -2.81 -7.87
C VAL A 19 2.10 -3.29 -6.73
N GLY A 20 1.52 -3.52 -5.55
CA GLY A 20 2.19 -4.14 -4.42
C GLY A 20 2.80 -5.49 -4.77
N GLY A 21 2.08 -6.36 -5.48
CA GLY A 21 2.60 -7.65 -5.94
C GLY A 21 3.85 -7.50 -6.82
N ALA A 22 3.82 -6.54 -7.75
CA ALA A 22 4.98 -6.23 -8.60
C ALA A 22 6.14 -5.62 -7.80
N MET A 23 5.86 -4.78 -6.81
CA MET A 23 6.83 -4.17 -5.89
C MET A 23 7.52 -5.24 -5.04
N TRP A 24 6.75 -6.10 -4.37
CA TRP A 24 7.28 -7.21 -3.57
C TRP A 24 8.07 -8.21 -4.41
N SER A 25 7.72 -8.41 -5.68
CA SER A 25 8.53 -9.24 -6.59
C SER A 25 9.91 -8.68 -6.87
N LYS A 26 10.09 -7.35 -6.82
CA LYS A 26 11.39 -6.70 -6.99
C LYS A 26 12.15 -6.58 -5.68
N LEU A 27 11.43 -6.47 -4.57
CA LEU A 27 12.00 -6.39 -3.23
C LEU A 27 12.44 -7.77 -2.69
N ALA A 28 11.77 -8.87 -3.09
CA ALA A 28 12.07 -10.22 -2.60
C ALA A 28 13.55 -10.60 -2.65
N PRO A 29 14.29 -10.35 -3.76
CA PRO A 29 15.71 -10.66 -3.82
C PRO A 29 16.59 -9.73 -2.97
N LEU A 30 16.09 -8.55 -2.61
CA LEU A 30 16.85 -7.49 -1.95
C LEU A 30 16.92 -7.66 -0.42
N HIS A 31 16.19 -8.62 0.18
CA HIS A 31 16.30 -9.09 1.57
C HIS A 31 16.80 -8.04 2.61
N GLY A 32 16.12 -6.89 2.68
CA GLY A 32 16.34 -5.85 3.71
C GLY A 32 15.40 -5.97 4.92
N MET A 33 15.41 -5.01 5.85
CA MET A 33 14.52 -5.00 7.04
C MET A 33 13.02 -4.78 6.73
N LEU A 34 12.64 -4.72 5.44
CA LEU A 34 11.26 -4.69 4.93
C LEU A 34 10.42 -5.95 5.25
N TYR A 35 11.05 -6.97 5.83
CA TYR A 35 10.42 -8.20 6.28
C TYR A 35 10.36 -8.22 7.81
N TYR A 36 9.35 -8.88 8.38
CA TYR A 36 9.45 -9.30 9.78
C TYR A 36 10.63 -10.27 9.89
N ASP A 37 11.31 -10.27 11.03
CA ASP A 37 12.41 -11.19 11.35
C ASP A 37 11.88 -12.62 11.58
N GLU A 38 11.18 -13.17 10.58
CA GLU A 38 10.53 -14.47 10.58
C GLU A 38 11.09 -15.35 9.44
N GLU A 39 11.21 -16.64 9.71
CA GLU A 39 11.41 -17.67 8.70
C GLU A 39 10.10 -18.47 8.54
N PRO A 40 9.46 -18.49 7.35
CA PRO A 40 9.86 -17.90 6.07
C PRO A 40 9.64 -16.38 5.98
N PRO A 41 10.27 -15.67 5.02
CA PRO A 41 10.21 -14.21 4.94
C PRO A 41 8.76 -13.70 4.78
N THR A 42 8.36 -12.88 5.74
CA THR A 42 7.02 -12.30 5.83
C THR A 42 7.09 -10.79 5.59
N PRO A 43 6.47 -10.26 4.53
CA PRO A 43 6.45 -8.83 4.25
C PRO A 43 5.78 -8.02 5.37
N ARG A 44 6.35 -6.87 5.74
CA ARG A 44 5.70 -5.85 6.60
C ARG A 44 4.63 -5.09 5.81
N ALA A 45 3.53 -5.78 5.53
CA ALA A 45 2.50 -5.30 4.63
C ALA A 45 1.09 -5.59 5.14
N ILE A 46 0.24 -4.57 5.11
CA ILE A 46 -1.20 -4.72 5.31
C ILE A 46 -1.87 -4.68 3.93
N LEU A 47 -2.74 -5.64 3.65
CA LEU A 47 -3.56 -5.67 2.45
C LEU A 47 -5.00 -5.37 2.85
N VAL A 48 -5.61 -4.38 2.19
CA VAL A 48 -7.00 -3.99 2.44
C VAL A 48 -7.76 -3.95 1.13
N ASP A 49 -8.86 -4.68 1.03
CA ASP A 49 -9.76 -4.60 -0.12
C ASP A 49 -11.21 -4.81 0.32
N THR A 50 -12.13 -4.41 -0.53
CA THR A 50 -13.56 -4.73 -0.39
C THR A 50 -13.93 -6.06 -1.03
N GLU A 51 -12.97 -6.71 -1.69
CA GLU A 51 -13.12 -8.04 -2.26
C GLU A 51 -11.93 -8.92 -1.88
N PRO A 52 -12.13 -10.20 -1.52
CA PRO A 52 -11.02 -11.08 -1.13
C PRO A 52 -10.17 -11.55 -2.31
N LYS A 53 -10.67 -11.40 -3.55
CA LYS A 53 -10.05 -11.98 -4.75
C LYS A 53 -8.67 -11.40 -5.07
N PRO A 54 -8.45 -10.06 -5.13
CA PRO A 54 -7.14 -9.50 -5.43
C PRO A 54 -6.07 -9.96 -4.43
N MET A 55 -6.41 -9.98 -3.15
CA MET A 55 -5.52 -10.41 -2.07
C MET A 55 -5.16 -11.89 -2.19
N ARG A 56 -6.15 -12.76 -2.43
CA ARG A 56 -5.90 -14.20 -2.62
C ARG A 56 -4.95 -14.46 -3.80
N THR A 57 -5.14 -13.77 -4.91
CA THR A 57 -4.26 -13.88 -6.09
C THR A 57 -2.84 -13.45 -5.73
N MET A 58 -2.68 -12.25 -5.17
CA MET A 58 -1.36 -11.72 -4.79
C MET A 58 -0.62 -12.66 -3.84
N ARG A 59 -1.30 -13.22 -2.83
CA ARG A 59 -0.68 -14.14 -1.85
C ARG A 59 -0.26 -15.47 -2.48
N CYS A 60 -1.09 -16.04 -3.36
CA CYS A 60 -0.73 -17.25 -4.10
C CYS A 60 0.49 -17.02 -5.01
N GLU A 61 0.54 -15.88 -5.70
CA GLU A 61 1.67 -15.51 -6.54
C GLU A 61 2.94 -15.25 -5.71
N ALA A 62 2.84 -14.42 -4.68
CA ALA A 62 3.91 -14.12 -3.71
C ALA A 62 4.57 -15.38 -3.16
N ARG A 63 3.75 -16.35 -2.75
CA ARG A 63 4.23 -17.61 -2.18
C ARG A 63 4.90 -18.49 -3.23
N SER A 64 4.30 -18.60 -4.41
CA SER A 64 4.76 -19.54 -5.45
C SER A 64 5.98 -19.04 -6.23
N ARG A 65 6.08 -17.73 -6.46
CA ARG A 65 7.14 -17.13 -7.28
C ARG A 65 8.26 -16.50 -6.44
N GLN A 66 7.94 -15.92 -5.28
CA GLN A 66 8.91 -15.18 -4.45
C GLN A 66 9.21 -15.84 -3.10
N GLY A 67 8.49 -16.91 -2.71
CA GLY A 67 8.65 -17.53 -1.40
C GLY A 67 8.25 -16.62 -0.24
N LEU A 68 7.42 -15.59 -0.48
CA LEU A 68 6.95 -14.64 0.52
C LEU A 68 5.63 -15.09 1.15
N PHE A 69 5.51 -14.93 2.46
CA PHE A 69 4.36 -15.40 3.23
C PHE A 69 3.65 -14.24 3.92
N PHE A 70 2.57 -13.73 3.32
CA PHE A 70 1.71 -12.71 3.92
C PHE A 70 0.85 -13.31 5.04
N ARG A 71 0.89 -12.68 6.23
CA ARG A 71 0.07 -13.06 7.40
C ARG A 71 -1.41 -12.88 7.12
N ASP A 72 -2.23 -13.88 7.49
CA ASP A 72 -3.69 -13.82 7.32
C ASP A 72 -4.30 -12.65 8.10
N GLN A 73 -3.76 -12.34 9.27
CA GLN A 73 -4.27 -11.27 10.15
C GLN A 73 -4.08 -9.87 9.56
N LEU A 74 -3.11 -9.69 8.65
CA LEU A 74 -2.83 -8.43 7.96
C LEU A 74 -3.56 -8.33 6.61
N CYS A 75 -4.40 -9.32 6.30
CA CYS A 75 -5.19 -9.39 5.09
C CYS A 75 -6.66 -9.14 5.43
N ILE A 76 -7.10 -7.89 5.26
CA ILE A 76 -8.43 -7.45 5.65
C ILE A 76 -9.29 -7.28 4.40
N ALA A 77 -10.35 -8.08 4.30
CA ALA A 77 -11.29 -8.05 3.19
C ALA A 77 -12.71 -7.82 3.71
N ASP A 78 -13.44 -6.89 3.09
CA ASP A 78 -14.87 -6.74 3.33
C ASP A 78 -15.59 -7.97 2.75
N THR A 79 -16.26 -8.74 3.60
CA THR A 79 -17.02 -9.94 3.18
C THR A 79 -18.52 -9.68 3.10
N THR A 80 -18.98 -8.51 3.54
CA THR A 80 -20.40 -8.14 3.63
C THR A 80 -20.83 -7.26 2.46
N ALA A 81 -19.93 -6.44 1.91
CA ALA A 81 -20.21 -5.58 0.77
C ALA A 81 -20.05 -6.27 -0.60
N ARG A 82 -20.99 -6.02 -1.51
CA ARG A 82 -20.75 -6.20 -2.96
C ARG A 82 -19.88 -5.03 -3.42
N GLY A 83 -18.83 -5.31 -4.21
CA GLY A 83 -17.82 -4.34 -4.64
C GLY A 83 -18.38 -2.93 -4.93
N ARG A 84 -17.67 -1.89 -4.48
CA ARG A 84 -18.16 -0.50 -4.32
C ARG A 84 -18.50 0.26 -5.61
N GLY A 85 -18.62 -0.44 -6.74
CA GLY A 85 -19.17 0.05 -8.01
C GLY A 85 -18.43 1.24 -8.63
N GLY A 86 -17.18 1.49 -8.21
CA GLY A 86 -16.41 2.64 -8.67
C GLY A 86 -16.80 3.98 -8.02
N SER A 87 -17.72 4.02 -7.05
CA SER A 87 -18.12 5.28 -6.40
C SER A 87 -17.22 5.61 -5.21
N TRP A 88 -16.47 6.71 -5.32
CA TRP A 88 -15.60 7.21 -4.25
C TRP A 88 -16.37 7.41 -2.93
N ALA A 89 -17.54 8.06 -2.96
CA ALA A 89 -18.32 8.36 -1.77
C ALA A 89 -18.78 7.09 -1.02
N MET A 90 -19.11 6.02 -1.75
CA MET A 90 -19.49 4.74 -1.16
C MET A 90 -18.31 4.05 -0.48
N GLY A 91 -17.10 4.23 -1.00
CA GLY A 91 -15.89 3.72 -0.33
C GLY A 91 -15.36 4.59 0.78
N TYR A 92 -15.75 5.85 0.84
CA TYR A 92 -15.38 6.73 1.92
C TYR A 92 -16.35 6.67 3.10
N VAL A 93 -17.66 6.75 2.83
CA VAL A 93 -18.71 6.91 3.84
C VAL A 93 -19.35 5.57 4.22
N ASP A 94 -19.70 4.75 3.23
CA ASP A 94 -20.60 3.61 3.43
C ASP A 94 -19.84 2.31 3.68
N ASN A 95 -18.90 2.34 4.63
CA ASN A 95 -18.14 1.16 5.05
C ASN A 95 -18.78 0.52 6.28
N ASP A 96 -18.71 -0.80 6.36
CA ASP A 96 -19.11 -1.55 7.55
C ASP A 96 -18.24 -1.09 8.76
N PRO A 97 -18.85 -0.66 9.87
CA PRO A 97 -18.10 -0.23 11.05
C PRO A 97 -17.15 -1.29 11.59
N GLU A 98 -17.54 -2.58 11.57
CA GLU A 98 -16.68 -3.67 12.05
C GLU A 98 -15.45 -3.84 11.14
N PHE A 99 -15.62 -3.64 9.84
CA PHE A 99 -14.52 -3.67 8.87
C PHE A 99 -13.56 -2.50 9.07
N LEU A 100 -14.07 -1.29 9.30
CA LEU A 100 -13.22 -0.13 9.58
C LEU A 100 -12.48 -0.27 10.90
N GLU A 101 -13.16 -0.75 11.95
CA GLU A 101 -12.54 -1.03 13.25
C GLU A 101 -11.42 -2.05 13.07
N GLN A 102 -11.63 -3.13 12.33
CA GLN A 102 -10.59 -4.12 12.06
C GLN A 102 -9.34 -3.50 11.38
N ILE A 103 -9.53 -2.59 10.43
CA ILE A 103 -8.42 -1.91 9.75
C ILE A 103 -7.66 -1.02 10.74
N GLU A 104 -8.37 -0.16 11.46
CA GLU A 104 -7.77 0.78 12.41
C GLU A 104 -6.98 0.04 13.50
N ASP A 105 -7.56 -1.03 14.02
CA ASP A 105 -6.99 -1.82 15.10
C ASP A 105 -5.79 -2.65 14.63
N THR A 106 -5.73 -2.99 13.34
CA THR A 106 -4.55 -3.62 12.72
C THR A 106 -3.44 -2.60 12.47
N LEU A 107 -3.77 -1.42 11.93
CA LEU A 107 -2.82 -0.33 11.74
C LEU A 107 -2.16 0.06 13.06
N ARG A 108 -2.96 0.27 14.10
CA ARG A 108 -2.48 0.61 15.44
C ARG A 108 -1.50 -0.42 15.97
N ARG A 109 -1.85 -1.71 15.92
CA ARG A 109 -0.95 -2.80 16.39
C ARG A 109 0.37 -2.84 15.63
N GLU A 110 0.35 -2.69 14.31
CA GLU A 110 1.56 -2.75 13.49
C GLU A 110 2.46 -1.51 13.65
N ILE A 111 1.85 -0.35 13.89
CA ILE A 111 2.57 0.89 14.22
C ILE A 111 3.17 0.79 15.63
N GLU A 112 2.40 0.37 16.64
CA GLU A 112 2.87 0.18 18.03
C GLU A 112 3.96 -0.89 18.13
N TYR A 113 3.89 -1.94 17.32
CA TYR A 113 4.88 -3.03 17.32
C TYR A 113 6.26 -2.56 16.83
N ASN A 114 6.31 -1.56 15.95
CA ASN A 114 7.55 -1.01 15.44
C ASN A 114 7.90 0.25 16.26
N ASP A 115 8.76 0.12 17.27
CA ASP A 115 9.17 1.25 18.13
C ASP A 115 10.25 2.16 17.47
N ARG A 116 10.49 2.00 16.16
CA ARG A 116 11.50 2.72 15.38
C ARG A 116 10.79 3.60 14.36
N SER A 117 10.70 4.89 14.67
CA SER A 117 10.26 6.01 13.81
C SER A 117 9.70 5.58 12.45
N LEU A 118 8.40 5.21 12.42
CA LEU A 118 7.78 4.63 11.23
C LEU A 118 7.35 5.67 10.21
N ASP A 119 7.71 5.31 8.99
CA ASP A 119 7.09 5.82 7.80
C ASP A 119 6.01 4.82 7.36
N VAL A 120 4.76 5.27 7.24
CA VAL A 120 3.68 4.46 6.65
C VAL A 120 3.55 4.86 5.19
N VAL A 121 3.63 3.87 4.31
CA VAL A 121 3.49 4.05 2.87
C VAL A 121 2.18 3.42 2.43
N ILE A 122 1.23 4.25 1.98
CA ILE A 122 -0.08 3.78 1.51
C ILE A 122 -0.09 3.76 -0.01
N VAL A 123 -0.27 2.58 -0.60
CA VAL A 123 -0.34 2.35 -2.05
C VAL A 123 -1.79 2.14 -2.43
N HIS A 124 -2.37 3.05 -3.20
CA HIS A 124 -3.76 2.99 -3.63
C HIS A 124 -3.95 3.66 -5.00
N SER A 125 -5.13 3.55 -5.61
CA SER A 125 -5.48 4.37 -6.77
C SER A 125 -6.19 5.65 -6.34
N LEU A 126 -6.02 6.76 -7.07
CA LEU A 126 -6.84 7.97 -6.82
C LEU A 126 -8.30 7.76 -7.20
N ALA A 127 -8.54 6.88 -8.17
CA ALA A 127 -9.85 6.62 -8.71
C ALA A 127 -10.54 5.40 -8.08
N GLY A 128 -11.88 5.40 -8.16
CA GLY A 128 -12.72 4.26 -7.79
C GLY A 128 -13.13 4.22 -6.31
N GLY A 129 -14.08 3.34 -5.99
CA GLY A 129 -14.64 3.24 -4.64
C GLY A 129 -13.64 2.73 -3.61
N THR A 130 -12.96 1.62 -3.88
CA THR A 130 -12.04 1.02 -2.91
C THR A 130 -10.68 1.73 -2.91
N GLY A 131 -10.05 1.91 -4.06
CA GLY A 131 -8.75 2.58 -4.13
C GLY A 131 -8.83 4.06 -3.73
N GLY A 132 -9.75 4.81 -4.33
CA GLY A 132 -9.91 6.24 -4.06
C GLY A 132 -10.63 6.52 -2.74
N GLY A 133 -11.82 5.96 -2.56
CA GLY A 133 -12.69 6.20 -1.40
C GLY A 133 -12.14 5.57 -0.12
N LEU A 134 -12.04 4.25 -0.07
CA LEU A 134 -11.53 3.54 1.11
C LEU A 134 -10.06 3.88 1.35
N GLY A 135 -9.24 4.01 0.31
CA GLY A 135 -7.85 4.50 0.46
C GLY A 135 -7.75 5.84 1.17
N SER A 136 -8.64 6.80 0.86
CA SER A 136 -8.70 8.09 1.57
C SER A 136 -9.01 7.92 3.05
N ARG A 137 -9.96 7.04 3.38
CA ARG A 137 -10.33 6.75 4.77
C ARG A 137 -9.19 6.07 5.55
N VAL A 138 -8.51 5.10 4.92
CA VAL A 138 -7.36 4.40 5.51
C VAL A 138 -6.19 5.36 5.76
N MET A 139 -5.97 6.34 4.87
CA MET A 139 -4.97 7.40 5.10
C MET A 139 -5.27 8.24 6.35
N GLU A 140 -6.53 8.61 6.56
CA GLU A 140 -6.94 9.35 7.77
C GLU A 140 -6.69 8.54 9.04
N MET A 141 -7.09 7.26 9.04
CA MET A 141 -6.86 6.34 10.16
C MET A 141 -5.36 6.20 10.45
N ALA A 142 -4.55 5.99 9.41
CA ALA A 142 -3.10 5.89 9.58
C ALA A 142 -2.49 7.18 10.14
N ARG A 143 -2.95 8.36 9.69
CA ARG A 143 -2.50 9.65 10.24
C ARG A 143 -2.84 9.80 11.71
N GLU A 144 -4.05 9.42 12.11
CA GLU A 144 -4.48 9.47 13.51
C GLU A 144 -3.60 8.58 14.39
N GLN A 145 -3.25 7.38 13.93
CA GLN A 145 -2.40 6.46 14.68
C GLN A 145 -0.91 6.89 14.71
N LEU A 146 -0.39 7.49 13.63
CA LEU A 146 1.00 7.99 13.59
C LEU A 146 1.21 9.28 14.38
N GLY A 147 0.14 10.05 14.61
CA GLY A 147 0.23 11.39 15.16
C GLY A 147 1.11 12.32 14.32
N SER A 148 1.71 13.31 14.98
CA SER A 148 2.52 14.36 14.33
C SER A 148 3.98 13.99 14.08
N HIS A 149 4.41 12.75 14.36
CA HIS A 149 5.82 12.37 14.37
C HIS A 149 6.19 11.28 13.36
N GLY A 150 5.23 10.51 12.86
CA GLY A 150 5.44 9.55 11.77
C GLY A 150 5.22 10.18 10.39
N LEU A 151 5.92 9.68 9.36
CA LEU A 151 5.69 10.14 7.99
C LEU A 151 4.61 9.31 7.31
N LEU A 152 3.64 9.98 6.71
CA LEU A 152 2.66 9.33 5.84
C LEU A 152 2.96 9.64 4.38
N THR A 153 3.31 8.61 3.61
CA THR A 153 3.54 8.72 2.17
C THR A 153 2.38 8.07 1.41
N ALA A 154 1.68 8.85 0.59
CA ALA A 154 0.65 8.34 -0.31
C ALA A 154 1.25 8.07 -1.70
N LEU A 155 1.18 6.82 -2.14
CA LEU A 155 1.53 6.39 -3.50
C LEU A 155 0.23 6.18 -4.28
N SER A 156 -0.15 7.18 -5.06
CA SER A 156 -1.46 7.19 -5.70
C SER A 156 -1.34 7.04 -7.21
N ILE A 157 -1.99 6.00 -7.74
CA ILE A 157 -1.93 5.62 -9.15
C ILE A 157 -3.20 6.09 -9.88
N SER A 158 -3.02 6.65 -11.08
CA SER A 158 -4.05 7.18 -12.00
C SER A 158 -4.63 8.57 -11.65
N ILE A 159 -4.14 9.63 -12.30
CA ILE A 159 -4.76 10.96 -12.27
C ILE A 159 -5.96 10.98 -13.23
N ASN A 160 -7.17 11.03 -12.66
CA ASN A 160 -8.41 11.49 -13.31
C ASN A 160 -9.49 11.92 -12.28
N GLU A 161 -9.24 11.82 -10.98
CA GLU A 161 -10.21 12.17 -9.93
C GLU A 161 -9.59 13.16 -8.92
N VAL A 162 -10.28 14.28 -8.68
CA VAL A 162 -9.81 15.39 -7.82
C VAL A 162 -10.14 15.16 -6.33
N LEU A 163 -11.15 14.35 -6.02
CA LEU A 163 -11.64 14.19 -4.64
C LEU A 163 -10.66 13.46 -3.72
N ALA A 164 -9.99 12.42 -4.21
CA ALA A 164 -8.93 11.75 -3.44
C ALA A 164 -7.69 12.64 -3.28
N LEU A 165 -7.38 13.49 -4.28
CA LEU A 165 -6.24 14.41 -4.22
C LEU A 165 -6.35 15.42 -3.08
N GLN A 166 -7.53 16.00 -2.87
CA GLN A 166 -7.73 16.95 -1.78
C GLN A 166 -7.42 16.33 -0.41
N ARG A 167 -7.87 15.09 -0.15
CA ARG A 167 -7.60 14.41 1.12
C ARG A 167 -6.14 14.02 1.28
N ILE A 168 -5.47 13.64 0.18
CA ILE A 168 -4.04 13.37 0.19
C ILE A 168 -3.27 14.64 0.60
N GLU A 169 -3.55 15.79 -0.01
CA GLU A 169 -2.89 17.06 0.33
C GLU A 169 -3.12 17.49 1.80
N GLU A 170 -4.28 17.16 2.37
CA GLU A 170 -4.62 17.51 3.76
C GLU A 170 -3.99 16.54 4.79
N VAL A 171 -3.78 15.27 4.43
CA VAL A 171 -3.48 14.19 5.37
C VAL A 171 -2.06 13.65 5.23
N CYS A 172 -1.48 13.59 4.04
CA CYS A 172 -0.15 13.01 3.81
C CYS A 172 0.97 14.06 3.98
N ASP A 173 2.14 13.62 4.44
CA ASP A 173 3.34 14.49 4.42
C ASP A 173 3.94 14.55 3.00
N PHE A 174 3.81 13.45 2.25
CA PHE A 174 4.35 13.31 0.90
C PHE A 174 3.41 12.52 -0.01
N GLY A 175 3.03 13.10 -1.14
CA GLY A 175 2.29 12.42 -2.21
C GLY A 175 3.18 12.11 -3.40
N ILE A 176 3.26 10.86 -3.82
CA ILE A 176 3.88 10.43 -5.08
C ILE A 176 2.76 10.01 -6.01
N PHE A 177 2.62 10.75 -7.10
CA PHE A 177 1.55 10.55 -8.06
C PHE A 177 2.12 9.88 -9.30
N VAL A 178 1.53 8.75 -9.67
CA VAL A 178 1.97 7.97 -10.83
C VAL A 178 0.86 7.97 -11.88
N GLU A 179 1.10 8.68 -12.97
CA GLU A 179 0.18 8.70 -14.11
C GLU A 179 0.31 7.44 -14.97
N ASN A 180 -0.82 6.78 -15.23
CA ASN A 180 -0.87 5.61 -16.11
C ASN A 180 -0.44 5.95 -17.55
N SER A 181 -0.70 7.17 -18.02
CA SER A 181 -0.32 7.68 -19.35
C SER A 181 1.19 7.75 -19.56
N SER A 182 1.96 7.90 -18.48
CA SER A 182 3.42 8.05 -18.52
C SER A 182 4.14 6.73 -18.84
N PHE A 183 3.47 5.59 -18.67
CA PHE A 183 4.05 4.28 -18.92
C PHE A 183 3.39 3.65 -20.14
N LYS A 184 4.04 3.78 -21.31
CA LYS A 184 3.69 2.97 -22.48
C LYS A 184 4.06 1.52 -22.19
N ALA A 185 3.07 0.71 -21.81
CA ALA A 185 3.23 -0.71 -21.52
C ALA A 185 2.33 -1.54 -22.45
N SER A 186 2.83 -2.71 -22.84
CA SER A 186 2.09 -3.65 -23.68
C SER A 186 1.15 -4.55 -22.87
N SER A 187 1.36 -4.64 -21.55
CA SER A 187 0.54 -5.39 -20.61
C SER A 187 0.40 -4.68 -19.26
N VAL A 188 -0.63 -5.06 -18.49
CA VAL A 188 -0.85 -4.56 -17.12
C VAL A 188 0.30 -4.96 -16.19
N GLU A 189 0.91 -6.13 -16.41
CA GLU A 189 2.05 -6.60 -15.62
C GLU A 189 3.30 -5.74 -15.86
N GLU A 190 3.55 -5.37 -17.11
CA GLU A 190 4.66 -4.47 -17.47
C GLU A 190 4.43 -3.07 -16.88
N LEU A 191 3.19 -2.58 -16.95
CA LEU A 191 2.80 -1.31 -16.33
C LEU A 191 3.06 -1.32 -14.82
N ASN A 192 2.53 -2.32 -14.10
CA ASN A 192 2.68 -2.45 -12.65
C ASN A 192 4.16 -2.59 -12.25
N SER A 193 4.96 -3.31 -13.04
CA SER A 193 6.40 -3.44 -12.82
C SER A 193 7.13 -2.11 -12.95
N ARG A 194 6.79 -1.28 -13.94
CA ARG A 194 7.41 0.05 -14.10
C ARG A 194 6.98 1.05 -13.03
N ILE A 195 5.70 1.04 -12.67
CA ILE A 195 5.16 1.85 -11.57
C ILE A 195 5.87 1.49 -10.26
N ALA A 196 5.98 0.19 -9.96
CA ALA A 196 6.69 -0.29 -8.78
C ALA A 196 8.17 0.14 -8.77
N ALA A 197 8.86 0.10 -9.91
CA ALA A 197 10.25 0.55 -10.01
C ALA A 197 10.39 2.06 -9.75
N ALA A 198 9.51 2.88 -10.32
CA ALA A 198 9.53 4.34 -10.10
C ALA A 198 9.23 4.69 -8.63
N ILE A 199 8.30 3.98 -8.00
CA ILE A 199 8.01 4.10 -6.57
C ILE A 199 9.25 3.78 -5.75
N LEU A 200 9.91 2.64 -6.02
CA LEU A 200 11.09 2.20 -5.27
C LEU A 200 12.24 3.19 -5.40
N ASP A 201 12.53 3.68 -6.60
CA ASP A 201 13.56 4.70 -6.84
C ASP A 201 13.26 6.01 -6.09
N THR A 202 11.99 6.42 -6.05
CA THR A 202 11.56 7.61 -5.30
C THR A 202 11.70 7.40 -3.78
N LEU A 203 11.42 6.20 -3.27
CA LEU A 203 11.60 5.88 -1.86
C LEU A 203 13.10 5.77 -1.48
N GLN A 204 13.93 5.23 -2.38
CA GLN A 204 15.38 5.09 -2.19
C GLN A 204 16.13 6.43 -2.25
N SER A 205 15.79 7.29 -3.20
CA SER A 205 16.35 8.65 -3.27
C SER A 205 16.02 9.49 -2.02
N ARG A 206 14.92 9.19 -1.33
CA ARG A 206 14.57 9.80 -0.03
C ARG A 206 15.35 9.22 1.15
N SER A 207 15.64 7.92 1.14
CA SER A 207 16.43 7.27 2.20
C SER A 207 17.94 7.51 2.06
N GLY A 208 18.40 8.08 0.93
CA GLY A 208 19.81 8.38 0.67
C GLY A 208 20.64 7.18 0.23
N LEU A 209 20.01 6.06 -0.12
CA LEU A 209 20.66 4.86 -0.65
C LEU A 209 20.59 4.88 -2.18
N GLY A 210 21.76 4.97 -2.83
CA GLY A 210 21.85 4.92 -4.28
C GLY A 210 21.65 3.50 -4.82
N LEU A 211 21.02 3.38 -5.99
CA LEU A 211 20.95 2.12 -6.76
C LEU A 211 22.33 1.57 -7.15
N ASP A 212 23.38 2.38 -7.03
CA ASP A 212 24.76 2.04 -7.40
C ASP A 212 25.46 1.10 -6.38
N ASP A 213 24.90 0.90 -5.18
CA ASP A 213 25.45 -0.04 -4.19
C ASP A 213 25.00 -1.51 -4.42
N PHE A 214 24.26 -1.77 -5.49
CA PHE A 214 23.56 -3.06 -5.69
C PHE A 214 23.74 -3.65 -7.11
N GLN A 215 24.99 -3.77 -7.58
CA GLN A 215 25.38 -4.64 -8.70
C GLN A 215 25.68 -6.08 -8.25
#